data_AF-A0A4P5YM32-F1
#
_entry.id   AF-A0A4P5YM32-F1
#
_cell.length_a   1.000
_cell.length_b   1.000
_cell.length_c   1.000
_cell.angle_alpha   90.00
_cell.angle_beta   90.00
_cell.angle_gamma   90.00
#
_symmetry.space_group_name_H-M   'P 1'
#
loop_
_entity.id
_entity.type
_entity.pdbx_description
1 polymer ?
#
loop_
_entity_poly.entity_id
_entity_poly.type
_entity_poly.pdbx_seq_one_letter_code
_entity_poly.pdbx_strand_id
1 'polypeptide(L)' 'MESRSLSPEAKALAEALVKRYFAECFWFRHPEATIDTVGDGRIVAERLRSFGGRPGWDEAGRLMRCL' A
#
# COMPACT_ATOMS: atom_id res chain seq x y z
N MET A 1 3.94 8.45 -16.12
CA MET A 1 3.93 7.49 -14.98
C MET A 1 5.37 7.12 -14.72
N GLU A 2 5.91 7.45 -13.55
CA GLU A 2 7.25 6.98 -13.16
C GLU A 2 7.20 5.46 -13.02
N SER A 3 7.70 4.74 -14.01
CA SER A 3 7.80 3.27 -14.03
C SER A 3 8.95 2.77 -13.16
N ARG A 4 9.17 3.39 -11.99
CA ARG A 4 10.19 2.95 -11.04
C ARG A 4 9.63 1.76 -10.27
N SER A 5 10.27 0.61 -10.42
CA SER A 5 9.89 -0.61 -9.71
C SER A 5 10.10 -0.45 -8.21
N LEU A 6 9.24 -1.09 -7.42
CA LEU A 6 9.38 -1.16 -5.97
C LEU A 6 10.60 -1.99 -5.58
N SER A 7 11.22 -1.63 -4.45
CA SER A 7 12.13 -2.55 -3.77
C SER A 7 11.37 -3.79 -3.30
N PRO A 8 12.01 -4.98 -3.18
CA PRO A 8 11.35 -6.19 -2.69
C PRO A 8 10.73 -6.00 -1.30
N GLU A 9 11.37 -5.21 -0.44
CA GLU A 9 10.86 -4.87 0.89
C GLU A 9 9.58 -4.03 0.81
N ALA A 10 9.57 -2.98 -0.02
CA ALA A 10 8.40 -2.13 -0.18
C ALA A 10 7.22 -2.89 -0.81
N LYS A 11 7.51 -3.77 -1.77
CA LYS A 11 6.50 -4.66 -2.38
C LYS A 11 5.88 -5.57 -1.33
N ALA A 12 6.69 -6.29 -0.56
CA ALA A 12 6.19 -7.21 0.47
C ALA A 12 5.37 -6.47 1.54
N LEU A 13 5.81 -5.28 1.97
CA LEU A 13 5.08 -4.45 2.91
C LEU A 13 3.73 -3.99 2.34
N ALA A 14 3.72 -3.50 1.09
CA ALA A 14 2.49 -3.04 0.45
C ALA A 14 1.46 -4.18 0.30
N GLU A 15 1.90 -5.37 -0.13
CA GLU A 15 1.04 -6.55 -0.26
C GLU A 15 0.47 -7.00 1.09
N ALA A 16 1.30 -6.99 2.15
CA ALA A 16 0.85 -7.33 3.50
C ALA A 16 -0.20 -6.34 4.03
N LEU A 17 -0.02 -5.04 3.77
CA LEU A 17 -0.97 -4.00 4.18
C LEU A 17 -2.29 -4.09 3.42
N VAL A 18 -2.25 -4.36 2.11
CA VAL A 18 -3.47 -4.57 1.32
C VAL A 18 -4.28 -5.75 1.84
N LYS A 19 -3.63 -6.87 2.18
CA LYS A 19 -4.31 -8.03 2.78
C LYS A 19 -4.91 -7.71 4.15
N ARG A 20 -4.14 -7.02 5.01
CA ARG A 20 -4.56 -6.68 6.37
C ARG A 20 -5.76 -5.72 6.40
N TYR A 21 -5.73 -4.69 5.58
CA TYR A 21 -6.75 -3.64 5.54
C TYR A 21 -7.77 -3.86 4.41
N PHE A 22 -7.89 -5.09 3.91
CA PHE A 22 -8.66 -5.38 2.70
C PHE A 22 -10.10 -4.87 2.79
N ALA A 23 -10.82 -5.28 3.84
CA ALA A 23 -12.24 -4.96 4.02
C ALA A 23 -12.50 -3.45 4.19
N GLU A 24 -11.59 -2.73 4.83
CA GLU A 24 -11.79 -1.33 5.20
C GLU A 24 -11.27 -0.36 4.13
N CYS A 25 -10.07 -0.63 3.58
CA CYS A 25 -9.34 0.31 2.73
C CYS A 25 -9.27 -0.12 1.26
N PHE A 26 -9.41 -1.42 0.97
CA PHE A 26 -9.11 -2.00 -0.35
C PHE A 26 -10.22 -2.88 -0.93
N TRP A 27 -11.46 -2.75 -0.45
CA TRP A 27 -12.61 -3.56 -0.89
C TRP A 27 -12.86 -3.52 -2.41
N PHE A 28 -12.38 -2.47 -3.08
CA PHE A 28 -12.49 -2.24 -4.52
C PHE A 28 -11.38 -2.93 -5.35
N ARG A 29 -10.35 -3.48 -4.70
CA ARG A 29 -9.21 -4.15 -5.35
C ARG A 29 -9.30 -5.65 -5.08
N HIS A 30 -8.65 -6.47 -5.91
CA HIS A 30 -8.44 -7.89 -5.58
C HIS A 30 -7.29 -8.01 -4.55
N PRO A 31 -7.39 -8.87 -3.52
CA PRO A 31 -6.36 -9.00 -2.48
C PRO A 31 -5.02 -9.54 -3.00
N GLU A 32 -5.03 -10.16 -4.17
CA GLU A 32 -3.83 -10.67 -4.87
C GLU A 32 -3.38 -9.75 -6.02
N ALA A 33 -3.93 -8.54 -6.13
CA ALA A 33 -3.48 -7.60 -7.14
C ALA A 33 -2.01 -7.22 -6.91
N THR A 34 -1.18 -7.42 -7.93
CA THR A 34 0.26 -7.14 -7.84
C THR A 34 0.52 -5.65 -7.64
N ILE A 35 1.53 -5.36 -6.82
CA ILE A 35 2.01 -4.00 -6.51
C ILE A 35 3.48 -3.97 -6.92
N ASP A 36 3.77 -3.45 -8.11
CA ASP A 36 5.12 -3.52 -8.69
C ASP A 36 5.78 -2.16 -8.85
N THR A 37 5.00 -1.08 -8.83
CA THR A 37 5.49 0.27 -9.08
C THR A 37 5.42 1.15 -7.85
N VAL A 38 6.32 2.15 -7.77
CA VAL A 38 6.23 3.20 -6.74
C VAL A 38 4.85 3.88 -6.76
N GLY A 39 4.23 4.00 -7.94
CA GLY A 39 2.86 4.48 -8.10
C GLY A 39 1.84 3.62 -7.35
N ASP A 40 1.91 2.30 -7.48
CA ASP A 40 1.05 1.38 -6.72
C ASP A 40 1.25 1.52 -5.22
N GLY A 41 2.50 1.63 -4.78
CA GLY A 41 2.84 1.87 -3.37
C GLY A 41 2.25 3.16 -2.82
N ARG A 42 2.28 4.25 -3.60
CA ARG A 42 1.65 5.52 -3.24
C ARG A 42 0.14 5.40 -3.10
N ILE A 43 -0.53 4.70 -4.01
CA ILE A 43 -1.98 4.45 -3.94
C ILE A 43 -2.34 3.69 -2.65
N VAL A 44 -1.53 2.69 -2.27
CA VAL A 44 -1.73 1.95 -1.01
C VAL A 44 -1.60 2.89 0.20
N ALA A 45 -0.56 3.71 0.24
CA ALA A 45 -0.37 4.67 1.32
C ALA A 45 -1.52 5.69 1.41
N GLU A 46 -2.01 6.19 0.28
CA GLU A 46 -3.15 7.11 0.21
C GLU A 46 -4.43 6.47 0.76
N ARG A 47 -4.74 5.24 0.34
CA ARG A 47 -5.92 4.52 0.84
C ARG A 47 -5.87 4.28 2.34
N LEU A 48 -4.72 3.85 2.86
CA LEU A 48 -4.50 3.66 4.30
C LEU A 48 -4.70 4.95 5.09
N ARG A 49 -4.21 6.09 4.56
CA ARG A 49 -4.42 7.41 5.17
C ARG A 49 -5.87 7.87 5.15
N SER A 50 -6.60 7.55 4.08
CA SER A 50 -8.01 7.96 3.95
C SER A 50 -8.97 7.12 4.77
N PHE A 51 -8.74 5.80 4.89
CA PHE A 51 -9.74 4.87 5.44
C PHE A 51 -9.24 4.05 6.63
N GLY A 52 -7.93 3.87 6.82
CA GLY A 52 -7.38 2.96 7.83
C GLY A 52 -7.29 3.54 9.25
N GLY A 53 -7.85 4.74 9.46
CA GLY A 53 -7.76 5.46 10.73
C GLY A 53 -6.31 5.70 11.17
N ARG A 54 -6.09 5.83 12.48
CA ARG A 54 -4.74 6.08 13.02
C ARG A 54 -3.75 4.95 12.74
N PRO A 55 -4.11 3.66 12.90
CA PRO A 55 -3.21 2.55 12.54
C PRO A 55 -2.83 2.55 11.05
N GLY A 56 -3.79 2.80 10.16
CA GLY A 56 -3.51 2.92 8.73
C GLY A 56 -2.60 4.09 8.39
N TRP A 57 -2.75 5.22 9.09
CA TRP A 57 -1.88 6.38 8.90
C TRP A 57 -0.41 6.08 9.24
N ASP A 58 -0.18 5.35 10.33
CA ASP A 58 1.17 4.95 10.77
C ASP A 58 1.81 3.97 9.77
N GLU A 59 1.03 2.97 9.32
CA GLU A 59 1.49 2.00 8.31
C GLU A 59 1.75 2.65 6.95
N ALA A 60 0.93 3.63 6.55
CA ALA A 60 1.19 4.44 5.35
C ALA A 60 2.50 5.22 5.47
N GLY A 61 2.80 5.76 6.66
CA GLY A 61 4.07 6.42 6.94
C GLY A 61 5.26 5.47 6.92
N ARG A 62 5.07 4.20 7.32
CA ARG A 62 6.09 3.16 7.18
C ARG A 62 6.32 2.80 5.71
N LEU A 63 5.26 2.57 4.95
CA LEU A 63 5.36 2.25 3.53
C LEU A 63 6.06 3.36 2.74
N MET A 64 5.69 4.62 2.96
CA MET A 64 6.30 5.78 2.29
C MET A 64 7.81 5.96 2.56
N ARG A 65 8.35 5.35 3.62
CA ARG A 65 9.81 5.36 3.89
C ARG A 65 10.57 4.29 3.12
N CYS A 66 9.85 3.28 2.61
CA CYS A 66 10.40 2.19 1.79
C CYS A 66 10.27 2.46 0.28
N LEU A 67 9.44 3.42 -0.11
CA LEU A 67 9.23 3.88 -1.50
C LEU A 67 10.34 4.84 -1.94
#